data_AF-A0A482YZ98-F1
#
_entry.id   AF-A0A482YZ98-F1
#
_cell.length_a   1.000
_cell.length_b   1.000
_cell.length_c   1.000
_cell.angle_alpha   90.00
_cell.angle_beta   90.00
_cell.angle_gamma   90.00
#
_symmetry.space_group_name_H-M   'P 1'
#
loop_
_entity.id
_entity.type
_entity.pdbx_description
1 polymer ?
#
loop_
_entity_poly.entity_id
_entity_poly.type
_entity_poly.pdbx_seq_one_letter_code
_entity_poly.pdbx_strand_id
1 'polypeptide(L)'
;MDSKNDTMDREKLQNNTIGGRIKIARENLNLSKSKLSTKMHLSRSIFRQWERGISNPSTAHLVKLASILGVSFEWLVTGENSAKGDDNTKTLRINQLLEKTTPKQKDYLLELLSDITH
;
A
#
# COMPACT_ATOMS: atom_id res chain seq x y z
N MET A 1 23.01 15.88 24.03
CA MET A 1 22.32 14.73 23.40
C MET A 1 21.08 15.27 22.74
N ASP A 2 21.11 15.35 21.40
CA ASP A 2 20.19 16.17 20.63
C ASP A 2 18.75 15.63 20.59
N SER A 3 17.84 16.39 21.20
CA SER A 3 16.40 16.13 21.29
C SER A 3 15.71 15.89 19.93
N LYS A 4 16.32 16.36 18.83
CA LYS A 4 15.86 16.11 17.45
C LYS A 4 16.07 14.67 16.97
N ASN A 5 17.07 13.95 17.49
CA ASN A 5 17.34 12.56 17.07
C ASN A 5 16.35 11.58 17.71
N ASP A 6 16.03 11.77 19.01
CA ASP A 6 15.01 10.99 19.74
C ASP A 6 13.59 11.19 19.15
N THR A 7 13.30 12.36 18.59
CA THR A 7 11.98 12.60 17.95
C THR A 7 11.84 11.91 16.61
N MET A 8 12.90 11.88 15.78
CA MET A 8 12.87 11.19 14.48
C MET A 8 12.77 9.66 14.64
N ASP A 9 13.42 9.07 15.64
CA ASP A 9 13.37 7.64 15.89
C ASP A 9 11.97 7.18 16.33
N ARG A 10 11.28 7.99 17.15
CA ARG A 10 9.91 7.67 17.60
C ARG A 10 8.86 7.80 16.50
N GLU A 11 8.99 8.79 15.63
CA GLU A 11 8.09 8.95 14.49
C GLU A 11 8.26 7.79 13.50
N LYS A 12 9.52 7.43 13.21
CA LYS A 12 9.83 6.28 12.33
C LYS A 12 9.30 4.97 12.90
N LEU A 13 9.44 4.76 14.21
CA LEU A 13 8.89 3.58 14.90
C LEU A 13 7.36 3.55 14.85
N GLN A 14 6.70 4.69 15.06
CA GLN A 14 5.24 4.78 14.96
C GLN A 14 4.75 4.47 13.55
N ASN A 15 5.42 4.97 12.52
CA ASN A 15 5.06 4.74 11.12
C ASN A 15 5.19 3.26 10.71
N ASN A 16 5.97 2.45 11.43
CA ASN A 16 6.11 1.02 11.19
C ASN A 16 5.05 0.15 11.90
N THR A 17 4.14 0.75 12.66
CA THR A 17 3.01 0.04 13.26
C THR A 17 1.81 0.01 12.30
N ILE A 18 0.88 -0.94 12.50
CA ILE A 18 -0.41 -0.95 11.78
C ILE A 18 -1.13 0.39 11.97
N GLY A 19 -1.13 0.92 13.20
CA GLY A 19 -1.72 2.22 13.52
C GLY A 19 -1.09 3.39 12.76
N GLY A 20 0.24 3.40 12.66
CA GLY A 20 0.98 4.39 11.87
C GLY A 20 0.65 4.30 10.39
N ARG A 21 0.56 3.09 9.83
CA ARG A 21 0.18 2.90 8.42
C ARG A 21 -1.26 3.32 8.12
N ILE A 22 -2.20 3.05 9.03
CA ILE A 22 -3.57 3.57 8.92
C ILE A 22 -3.56 5.10 8.90
N LYS A 23 -2.78 5.73 9.78
CA LYS A 23 -2.62 7.19 9.84
C LYS A 23 -2.07 7.74 8.52
N ILE A 24 -0.96 7.17 8.03
CA ILE A 24 -0.30 7.56 6.77
C ILE A 24 -1.28 7.46 5.60
N ALA A 25 -1.94 6.32 5.41
CA ALA A 25 -2.86 6.12 4.30
C ALA A 25 -4.08 7.05 4.38
N ARG A 26 -4.59 7.31 5.59
CA ARG A 26 -5.67 8.30 5.81
C ARG A 26 -5.21 9.71 5.43
N GLU A 27 -4.02 10.11 5.84
CA GLU A 27 -3.47 11.45 5.61
C GLU A 27 -3.15 11.68 4.13
N ASN A 28 -2.68 10.67 3.40
CA ASN A 28 -2.49 10.72 1.95
C ASN A 28 -3.80 11.00 1.18
N LEU A 29 -4.94 10.61 1.74
CA LEU A 29 -6.27 10.90 1.19
C LEU A 29 -6.91 12.18 1.75
N ASN A 30 -6.17 12.98 2.54
CA ASN A 30 -6.69 14.16 3.24
C ASN A 30 -7.96 13.88 4.07
N LEU A 31 -8.11 12.66 4.59
CA LEU A 31 -9.25 12.27 5.40
C LEU A 31 -9.00 12.63 6.87
N SER A 32 -9.99 13.23 7.51
CA SER A 32 -9.95 13.41 8.96
C SER A 32 -10.36 12.12 9.70
N LYS A 33 -9.98 12.04 10.99
CA LYS A 33 -10.61 11.23 12.05
C LYS A 33 -12.08 10.90 11.77
N SER A 34 -12.84 11.97 11.63
CA SER A 34 -14.29 11.95 11.51
C SER A 34 -14.78 11.47 10.14
N LYS A 35 -14.08 11.83 9.07
CA LYS A 35 -14.45 11.38 7.72
C LYS A 35 -14.26 9.87 7.55
N LEU A 36 -13.14 9.34 8.07
CA LEU A 36 -12.89 7.91 8.04
C LEU A 36 -13.88 7.15 8.93
N SER A 37 -14.23 7.71 10.10
CA SER A 37 -15.20 7.10 11.00
C SER A 37 -16.59 6.95 10.37
N THR A 38 -17.04 7.97 9.64
CA THR A 38 -18.29 7.91 8.87
C THR A 38 -18.25 6.81 7.80
N LYS A 39 -17.16 6.72 7.02
CA LYS A 39 -17.00 5.68 5.98
C LYS A 39 -16.95 4.25 6.55
N MET A 40 -16.37 4.10 7.73
CA MET A 40 -16.25 2.81 8.41
C MET A 40 -17.50 2.41 9.19
N HIS A 41 -18.40 3.35 9.50
CA HIS A 41 -19.50 3.21 10.46
C HIS A 41 -19.02 2.82 11.86
N LEU A 42 -17.93 3.46 12.30
CA LEU A 42 -17.33 3.26 13.62
C LEU A 42 -17.18 4.59 14.35
N SER A 43 -16.94 4.57 15.66
CA SER A 43 -16.72 5.79 16.43
C SER A 43 -15.36 6.41 16.12
N ARG A 44 -15.28 7.76 16.17
CA ARG A 44 -14.01 8.49 16.01
C ARG A 44 -12.95 8.08 17.04
N SER A 45 -13.37 7.66 18.24
CA SER A 45 -12.49 7.25 19.33
C SER A 45 -11.69 5.98 19.00
N ILE A 46 -12.23 5.07 18.18
CA ILE A 46 -11.55 3.86 17.72
C ILE A 46 -10.33 4.21 16.86
N PHE A 47 -10.48 5.11 15.87
CA PHE A 47 -9.34 5.54 15.04
C PHE A 47 -8.26 6.26 15.84
N ARG A 48 -8.65 7.02 16.88
CA ARG A 48 -7.68 7.61 17.80
C ARG A 48 -6.87 6.54 18.54
N GLN A 49 -7.50 5.43 18.93
CA GLN A 49 -6.82 4.33 19.61
C GLN A 49 -5.92 3.56 18.65
N TRP A 50 -6.42 3.21 17.47
CA TRP A 50 -5.64 2.51 16.44
C TRP A 50 -4.41 3.30 16.02
N GLU A 51 -4.56 4.59 15.67
CA GLU A 51 -3.43 5.41 15.22
C GLU A 51 -2.41 5.73 16.34
N ARG A 52 -2.76 5.48 17.61
CA ARG A 52 -1.86 5.60 18.76
C ARG A 52 -1.30 4.25 19.23
N GLY A 53 -1.67 3.14 18.57
CA GLY A 53 -1.27 1.79 18.99
C GLY A 53 -1.88 1.33 20.32
N ILE A 54 -2.97 1.96 20.78
CA ILE A 54 -3.66 1.59 22.03
C ILE A 54 -4.43 0.28 21.85
N SER A 55 -4.96 0.05 20.64
CA SER A 55 -5.65 -1.17 20.25
C SER A 55 -5.43 -1.43 18.77
N ASN A 56 -5.69 -2.67 18.34
CA ASN A 56 -5.55 -3.05 16.94
C ASN A 56 -6.93 -3.26 16.30
N PRO A 57 -7.10 -2.93 15.00
CA PRO A 57 -8.29 -3.33 14.26
C PRO A 57 -8.35 -4.85 14.10
N SER A 58 -9.56 -5.39 14.01
CA SER A 58 -9.75 -6.79 13.62
C SER A 58 -9.40 -7.00 12.14
N THR A 59 -9.19 -8.25 11.72
CA THR A 59 -8.97 -8.60 10.30
C THR A 59 -10.09 -8.06 9.41
N ALA A 60 -11.35 -8.17 9.83
CA ALA A 60 -12.49 -7.63 9.07
C ALA A 60 -12.39 -6.10 8.91
N HIS A 61 -11.98 -5.38 9.95
CA HIS A 61 -11.75 -3.93 9.86
C HIS A 61 -10.55 -3.60 8.97
N LEU A 62 -9.47 -4.38 9.01
CA LEU A 62 -8.30 -4.20 8.16
C LEU A 62 -8.64 -4.37 6.68
N VAL A 63 -9.43 -5.39 6.31
CA VAL A 63 -9.91 -5.58 4.93
C VAL A 63 -10.73 -4.37 4.46
N LYS A 64 -11.65 -3.90 5.30
CA LYS A 64 -12.48 -2.73 4.97
C LYS A 64 -11.65 -1.44 4.87
N LEU A 65 -10.67 -1.27 5.77
CA LEU A 65 -9.74 -0.14 5.74
C LEU A 65 -8.90 -0.14 4.47
N ALA A 66 -8.33 -1.28 4.08
CA ALA A 66 -7.56 -1.43 2.85
C ALA A 66 -8.36 -0.96 1.63
N SER A 67 -9.62 -1.41 1.52
CA SER A 67 -10.53 -0.97 0.45
C SER A 67 -10.84 0.53 0.48
N ILE A 68 -11.18 1.09 1.64
CA ILE A 68 -11.53 2.52 1.78
C ILE A 68 -10.33 3.44 1.55
N LEU A 69 -9.15 3.01 2.01
CA LEU A 69 -7.91 3.79 1.95
C LEU A 69 -7.12 3.57 0.65
N GLY A 70 -7.57 2.67 -0.22
CA GLY A 70 -6.93 2.41 -1.51
C GLY A 70 -5.53 1.81 -1.39
N VAL A 71 -5.28 1.02 -0.34
CA VAL A 71 -4.00 0.34 -0.09
C VAL A 71 -4.20 -1.17 -0.06
N SER A 72 -3.12 -1.94 -0.24
CA SER A 72 -3.23 -3.40 -0.10
C SER A 72 -3.40 -3.78 1.38
N PHE A 73 -4.17 -4.85 1.63
CA PHE A 73 -4.27 -5.45 2.96
C PHE A 73 -2.88 -5.85 3.48
N GLU A 74 -2.06 -6.44 2.62
CA GLU A 74 -0.70 -6.87 2.95
C GLU A 74 0.14 -5.71 3.46
N TRP A 75 0.20 -4.60 2.71
CA TRP A 75 0.94 -3.41 3.15
C TRP A 75 0.41 -2.87 4.47
N LEU A 76 -0.91 -2.87 4.69
CA LEU A 76 -1.49 -2.39 5.93
C LEU A 76 -1.04 -3.24 7.13
N VAL A 77 -0.90 -4.55 6.96
CA VAL A 77 -0.52 -5.50 8.02
C VAL A 77 1.00 -5.59 8.21
N THR A 78 1.78 -5.68 7.16
CA THR A 78 3.23 -5.93 7.22
C THR A 78 4.06 -4.67 7.10
N GLY A 79 3.53 -3.63 6.45
CA GLY A 79 4.27 -2.42 6.08
C GLY A 79 5.22 -2.62 4.91
N GLU A 80 5.30 -3.83 4.40
CA GLU A 80 6.03 -4.12 3.19
C GLU A 80 5.12 -3.78 2.01
N ASN A 81 5.57 -2.83 1.18
CA ASN A 81 4.99 -2.72 -0.16
C ASN A 81 5.21 -4.07 -0.81
N SER A 82 4.14 -4.74 -1.26
CA SER A 82 4.26 -5.84 -2.19
C SER A 82 4.81 -5.29 -3.51
N ALA A 83 6.09 -4.94 -3.54
CA ALA A 83 6.85 -4.72 -4.77
C ALA A 83 6.90 -6.01 -5.61
N LYS A 84 6.51 -7.16 -5.04
CA LYS A 84 6.25 -8.41 -5.76
C LYS A 84 4.86 -8.52 -6.39
N GLY A 85 3.98 -7.52 -6.21
CA GLY A 85 2.59 -7.52 -6.70
C GLY A 85 2.37 -6.81 -8.03
N ASP A 86 3.29 -5.95 -8.48
CA ASP A 86 3.14 -5.22 -9.76
C ASP A 86 4.00 -5.81 -10.89
N ASP A 87 5.19 -6.36 -10.55
CA ASP A 87 6.04 -7.06 -11.54
C ASP A 87 5.39 -8.36 -12.02
N ASN A 88 4.88 -9.20 -11.11
CA ASN A 88 4.18 -10.42 -11.52
C ASN A 88 2.92 -10.13 -12.35
N THR A 89 2.23 -9.01 -12.11
CA THR A 89 1.03 -8.66 -12.87
C THR A 89 1.38 -8.15 -14.27
N LYS A 90 2.43 -7.33 -14.41
CA LYS A 90 2.94 -6.88 -15.72
C LYS A 90 3.58 -8.02 -16.50
N THR A 91 4.42 -8.84 -15.87
CA THR A 91 5.02 -10.03 -16.48
C THR A 91 3.95 -11.04 -16.89
N LEU A 92 2.94 -11.30 -16.05
CA LEU A 92 1.81 -12.16 -16.40
C LEU A 92 1.00 -11.57 -17.57
N ARG A 93 0.77 -10.26 -17.58
CA ARG A 93 0.07 -9.59 -18.68
C ARG A 93 0.86 -9.66 -19.99
N ILE A 94 2.17 -9.46 -19.93
CA ILE A 94 3.07 -9.59 -21.08
C ILE A 94 3.02 -11.02 -21.61
N ASN A 95 3.16 -12.03 -20.75
CA ASN A 95 3.09 -13.44 -21.15
C ASN A 95 1.74 -13.78 -21.81
N GLN A 96 0.62 -13.33 -21.23
CA GLN A 96 -0.71 -13.52 -21.82
C GLN A 96 -0.89 -12.83 -23.19
N LEU A 97 -0.25 -11.68 -23.40
CA LEU A 97 -0.28 -10.97 -24.68
C LEU A 97 0.62 -11.65 -25.72
N LEU A 98 1.76 -12.20 -25.29
CA LEU A 98 2.68 -12.97 -26.13
C LEU A 98 2.06 -14.29 -26.62
N GLU A 99 1.21 -14.93 -25.82
CA GLU A 99 0.47 -16.12 -26.25
C GLU A 99 -0.52 -15.83 -27.39
N LYS A 100 -1.05 -14.60 -27.44
CA LYS A 100 -2.11 -14.19 -28.38
C LYS A 100 -1.61 -13.42 -29.59
N THR A 101 -0.32 -13.15 -29.68
CA THR A 101 0.29 -12.39 -30.78
C THR A 101 0.79 -13.31 -31.89
N THR A 102 0.75 -12.81 -33.13
CA THR A 102 1.23 -13.52 -34.32
C THR A 102 2.76 -13.59 -34.34
N PRO A 103 3.37 -14.55 -35.06
CA PRO A 103 4.82 -14.63 -35.21
C PRO A 103 5.46 -13.30 -35.67
N LYS A 104 4.90 -12.65 -36.68
CA LYS A 104 5.40 -11.34 -37.17
C LYS A 104 5.38 -10.24 -36.10
N GLN A 105 4.39 -10.25 -35.21
CA GLN A 105 4.33 -9.27 -34.11
C GLN A 105 5.36 -9.57 -33.03
N LYS A 106 5.70 -10.85 -32.82
CA LYS A 106 6.79 -11.23 -31.90
C LYS A 106 8.15 -10.81 -32.44
N ASP A 107 8.37 -10.99 -33.73
CA ASP A 107 9.61 -10.58 -34.39
C ASP A 107 9.84 -9.06 -34.27
N TYR A 108 8.80 -8.25 -34.53
CA TYR A 108 8.85 -6.80 -34.34
C TYR A 108 9.12 -6.39 -32.88
N LEU A 109 8.53 -7.10 -31.91
CA LEU A 109 8.79 -6.84 -30.49
C LEU A 109 10.23 -7.19 -30.09
N LEU A 110 10.80 -8.27 -30.64
CA LEU A 110 12.19 -8.65 -30.39
C LEU A 110 13.17 -7.61 -30.95
N GLU A 111 12.89 -7.10 -32.14
CA GLU A 111 13.67 -6.01 -32.74
C GLU A 111 13.62 -4.75 -31.86
N LEU A 112 12.41 -4.30 -31.48
CA LEU A 112 12.23 -3.13 -30.63
C LEU A 112 12.93 -3.27 -29.27
N LEU A 113 12.93 -4.46 -28.67
CA LEU A 113 13.59 -4.68 -27.37
C LEU A 113 15.11 -4.71 -27.48
N SER A 114 15.65 -5.19 -28.60
CA SER A 114 17.09 -5.21 -28.83
C SER A 114 17.71 -3.81 -28.78
N ASP A 115 17.00 -2.80 -29.31
CA ASP A 115 17.40 -1.38 -29.33
C ASP A 115 17.52 -0.74 -27.94
N ILE A 116 16.81 -1.26 -26.94
CA ILE A 116 16.75 -0.70 -25.58
C ILE A 116 17.71 -1.43 -24.63
N THR A 117 18.26 -2.57 -25.05
CA THR A 117 19.15 -3.43 -24.26
C THR A 117 20.64 -3.26 -24.57
N HIS A 118 21.03 -2.15 -25.20
CA HIS A 118 22.43 -1.78 -25.46
C HIS A 118 23.00 -0.88 -24.36
#